data_AF-A0A6A4HXA2-F1
#
_entry.id   AF-A0A6A4HXA2-F1
#
_cell.length_a   1.000
_cell.length_b   1.000
_cell.length_c   1.000
_cell.angle_alpha   90.00
_cell.angle_beta   90.00
_cell.angle_gamma   90.00
#
_symmetry.space_group_name_H-M   'P 1'
#
loop_
_entity.id
_entity.type
_entity.pdbx_description
1 polymer ?
#
loop_
_entity_poly.entity_id
_entity_poly.type
_entity_poly.pdbx_seq_one_letter_code
_entity_poly.pdbx_strand_id
1 'polypeptide(L)'
;MGDPLQGHDNWVNSVAFSHDGTRIVSGSQDKTVRIWDATTGAQMGDHPLQGHDDRVHSVAFSHDGTRIVSGSHDDTSRIWDAAIDLPINNTLTDHIEFLEAHNNWNLSSDGWITLPNCPYGIIWIPPQFRKLLWRPRNLCIISQLGYTKLSFKNCVYGAEWFHCIEE
;
A
#
# COMPACT_ATOMS: atom_id res chain seq x y z
N MET A 1 14.48 -20.05 20.85
CA MET A 1 13.88 -18.71 20.76
C MET A 1 14.25 -18.16 19.40
N GLY A 2 13.30 -17.57 18.65
CA GLY A 2 13.59 -16.94 17.36
C GLY A 2 14.08 -15.50 17.52
N ASP A 3 14.67 -14.96 16.46
CA ASP A 3 15.12 -13.57 16.40
C ASP A 3 13.91 -12.59 16.32
N PRO A 4 14.05 -11.35 16.82
CA PRO A 4 12.98 -10.36 16.73
C PRO A 4 12.72 -9.94 15.28
N LEU A 5 11.45 -9.76 14.92
CA LEU A 5 11.06 -9.20 13.63
C LEU A 5 11.34 -7.69 13.63
N GLN A 6 12.34 -7.26 12.84
CA GLN A 6 12.80 -5.87 12.78
C GLN A 6 12.24 -5.16 11.55
N GLY A 7 11.81 -3.92 11.72
CA GLY A 7 11.44 -3.05 10.60
C GLY A 7 10.58 -1.86 10.98
N HIS A 8 9.71 -2.00 11.99
CA HIS A 8 8.94 -0.86 12.48
C HIS A 8 9.83 0.16 13.21
N ASP A 9 9.60 1.44 12.96
CA ASP A 9 10.39 2.55 13.53
C ASP A 9 9.79 3.09 14.84
N ASN A 10 8.71 2.49 15.31
CA ASN A 10 8.01 2.88 16.54
C ASN A 10 7.20 1.69 17.11
N TRP A 11 6.54 1.88 18.27
CA TRP A 11 5.81 0.84 18.99
C TRP A 11 4.81 0.08 18.11
N VAL A 12 4.92 -1.25 18.13
CA VAL A 12 3.93 -2.14 17.55
C VAL A 12 2.76 -2.25 18.52
N ASN A 13 1.56 -1.82 18.09
CA ASN A 13 0.37 -1.80 18.94
C ASN A 13 -0.47 -3.07 18.79
N SER A 14 -0.42 -3.74 17.63
CA SER A 14 -1.27 -4.88 17.32
C SER A 14 -0.56 -5.85 16.39
N VAL A 15 -0.81 -7.14 16.59
CA VAL A 15 -0.33 -8.24 15.73
C VAL A 15 -1.43 -9.30 15.55
N ALA A 16 -1.45 -9.98 14.41
CA ALA A 16 -2.34 -11.11 14.17
C ALA A 16 -1.69 -12.14 13.23
N PHE A 17 -2.00 -13.42 13.43
CA PHE A 17 -1.67 -14.48 12.47
C PHE A 17 -2.73 -14.56 11.36
N SER A 18 -2.30 -14.95 10.16
CA SER A 18 -3.21 -15.48 9.15
C SER A 18 -3.79 -16.82 9.60
N HIS A 19 -4.96 -17.19 9.07
CA HIS A 19 -5.66 -18.40 9.52
C HIS A 19 -4.87 -19.70 9.27
N ASP A 20 -4.12 -19.74 8.18
CA ASP A 20 -3.20 -20.84 7.82
C ASP A 20 -1.88 -20.82 8.63
N GLY A 21 -1.67 -19.79 9.46
CA GLY A 21 -0.48 -19.63 10.30
C GLY A 21 0.80 -19.29 9.54
N THR A 22 0.73 -19.08 8.22
CA THR A 22 1.92 -18.85 7.37
C THR A 22 2.42 -17.42 7.44
N ARG A 23 1.56 -16.47 7.84
CA ARG A 23 1.85 -15.03 7.84
C ARG A 23 1.47 -14.38 9.17
N ILE A 24 2.18 -13.31 9.48
CA ILE A 24 1.88 -12.39 10.59
C ILE A 24 1.63 -11.01 9.99
N VAL A 25 0.65 -10.28 10.52
CA VAL A 25 0.47 -8.85 10.24
C VAL A 25 0.69 -8.06 11.51
N SER A 26 1.34 -6.89 11.39
CA SER A 26 1.57 -5.96 12.50
C SER A 26 1.18 -4.53 12.14
N GLY A 27 0.64 -3.79 13.10
CA GLY A 27 0.35 -2.35 12.99
C GLY A 27 1.09 -1.54 14.06
N SER A 28 1.64 -0.38 13.69
CA SER A 28 2.54 0.39 14.54
C SER A 28 2.22 1.89 14.62
N GLN A 29 2.78 2.53 15.65
CA GLN A 29 2.83 3.99 15.77
C GLN A 29 3.66 4.68 14.67
N ASP A 30 4.45 3.93 13.89
CA ASP A 30 5.12 4.46 12.70
C ASP A 30 4.17 4.67 11.51
N LYS A 31 2.86 4.47 11.74
CA LYS A 31 1.76 4.67 10.78
C LYS A 31 1.72 3.62 9.67
N THR A 32 2.47 2.53 9.83
CA THR A 32 2.54 1.47 8.82
C THR A 32 1.90 0.16 9.29
N VAL A 33 1.52 -0.65 8.31
CA VAL A 33 1.18 -2.06 8.50
C VAL A 33 2.23 -2.91 7.78
N ARG A 34 2.72 -3.98 8.40
CA ARG A 34 3.72 -4.89 7.82
C ARG A 34 3.20 -6.32 7.81
N ILE A 35 3.62 -7.07 6.80
CA ILE A 35 3.34 -8.51 6.66
C ILE A 35 4.67 -9.24 6.82
N TRP A 36 4.66 -10.34 7.54
CA TRP A 36 5.84 -11.15 7.83
C TRP A 36 5.56 -12.60 7.50
N ASP A 37 6.58 -13.29 7.02
CA ASP A 37 6.59 -14.73 6.91
C ASP A 37 6.78 -15.32 8.32
N ALA A 38 5.83 -16.15 8.76
CA ALA A 38 5.83 -16.68 10.13
C ALA A 38 6.94 -17.70 10.39
N THR A 39 7.53 -18.28 9.33
CA THR A 39 8.55 -19.33 9.43
C THR A 39 9.95 -18.74 9.48
N THR A 40 10.20 -17.77 8.62
CA THR A 40 11.52 -17.15 8.43
C THR A 40 11.68 -15.85 9.22
N GLY A 41 10.57 -15.20 9.58
CA GLY A 41 10.57 -13.85 10.15
C GLY A 41 10.93 -12.75 9.15
N ALA A 42 11.05 -13.08 7.85
CA ALA A 42 11.30 -12.09 6.82
C ALA A 42 10.05 -11.21 6.62
N GLN A 43 10.26 -9.91 6.41
CA GLN A 43 9.18 -9.06 5.93
C GLN A 43 8.79 -9.50 4.51
N MET A 44 7.50 -9.62 4.27
CA MET A 44 6.96 -9.93 2.96
C MET A 44 6.58 -8.65 2.21
N GLY A 45 7.08 -8.52 0.98
CA GLY A 45 6.94 -7.33 0.13
C GLY A 45 8.03 -6.29 0.38
N ASP A 46 8.35 -5.54 -0.67
CA ASP A 46 9.47 -4.58 -0.67
C ASP A 46 9.27 -3.44 0.32
N HIS A 47 8.01 -3.07 0.58
CA HIS A 47 7.65 -1.91 1.38
C HIS A 47 6.49 -2.22 2.35
N PRO A 48 6.44 -1.54 3.50
CA PRO A 48 5.28 -1.61 4.37
C PRO A 48 4.04 -1.05 3.67
N LEU A 49 2.86 -1.49 4.13
CA LEU A 49 1.59 -0.91 3.71
C LEU A 49 1.45 0.49 4.31
N GLN A 50 1.60 1.50 3.45
CA GLN A 50 1.53 2.91 3.80
C GLN A 50 0.20 3.54 3.37
N GLY A 51 -0.24 4.54 4.12
CA GLY A 51 -1.42 5.34 3.79
C GLY A 51 -2.13 5.92 5.01
N HIS A 52 -1.92 5.35 6.19
CA HIS A 52 -2.37 5.97 7.43
C HIS A 52 -1.56 7.23 7.74
N ASP A 53 -2.23 8.27 8.23
CA ASP A 53 -1.61 9.55 8.60
C ASP A 53 -1.34 9.66 10.11
N ASP A 54 -1.77 8.66 10.89
CA ASP A 54 -1.53 8.52 12.32
C ASP A 54 -1.35 7.05 12.72
N ARG A 55 -1.17 6.79 14.01
CA ARG A 55 -0.84 5.49 14.61
C ARG A 55 -1.87 4.42 14.25
N VAL A 56 -1.38 3.25 13.84
CA VAL A 56 -2.22 2.06 13.63
C VAL A 56 -2.40 1.34 14.96
N HIS A 57 -3.66 1.16 15.37
CA HIS A 57 -4.01 0.55 16.66
C HIS A 57 -4.46 -0.89 16.57
N SER A 58 -5.00 -1.32 15.42
CA SER A 58 -5.53 -2.67 15.25
C SER A 58 -5.23 -3.17 13.85
N VAL A 59 -4.95 -4.47 13.75
CA VAL A 59 -4.83 -5.19 12.48
C VAL A 59 -5.51 -6.56 12.58
N ALA A 60 -6.07 -7.05 11.48
CA ALA A 60 -6.59 -8.41 11.37
C ALA A 60 -6.52 -8.92 9.93
N PHE A 61 -6.37 -10.23 9.76
CA PHE A 61 -6.57 -10.89 8.47
C PHE A 61 -8.05 -11.21 8.25
N SER A 62 -8.48 -11.22 6.98
CA SER A 62 -9.69 -11.93 6.59
C SER A 62 -9.52 -13.44 6.79
N HIS A 63 -10.63 -14.16 6.90
CA HIS A 63 -10.61 -15.60 7.17
C HIS A 63 -9.85 -16.40 6.09
N ASP A 64 -9.98 -16.01 4.82
CA ASP A 64 -9.27 -16.61 3.68
C ASP A 64 -7.81 -16.10 3.54
N GLY A 65 -7.38 -15.16 4.39
CA GLY A 65 -6.05 -14.56 4.35
C GLY A 65 -5.78 -13.66 3.14
N THR A 66 -6.77 -13.37 2.29
CA THR A 66 -6.56 -12.56 1.08
C THR A 66 -6.55 -11.06 1.36
N ARG A 67 -7.06 -10.64 2.53
CA ARG A 67 -7.17 -9.23 2.91
C ARG A 67 -6.67 -8.99 4.32
N ILE A 68 -6.26 -7.76 4.54
CA ILE A 68 -5.95 -7.22 5.86
C ILE A 68 -6.86 -6.03 6.12
N VAL A 69 -7.38 -5.89 7.33
CA VAL A 69 -7.99 -4.67 7.81
C VAL A 69 -7.10 -4.03 8.87
N SER A 70 -6.96 -2.71 8.82
CA SER A 70 -6.31 -1.91 9.86
C SER A 70 -7.18 -0.76 10.31
N GLY A 71 -7.13 -0.43 11.60
CA GLY A 71 -7.79 0.75 12.20
C GLY A 71 -6.74 1.69 12.80
N SER A 72 -6.90 2.98 12.55
CA SER A 72 -5.91 4.02 12.90
C SER A 72 -6.53 5.17 13.67
N HIS A 73 -5.68 5.90 14.39
CA HIS A 73 -6.01 7.16 15.05
C HIS A 73 -6.32 8.30 14.05
N ASP A 74 -6.10 8.09 12.75
CA ASP A 74 -6.43 9.06 11.69
C ASP A 74 -7.91 9.09 11.28
N ASP A 75 -8.79 8.50 12.09
CA ASP A 75 -10.23 8.30 11.84
C ASP A 75 -10.55 7.44 10.59
N THR A 76 -9.61 6.62 10.14
CA THR A 76 -9.83 5.69 9.03
C THR A 76 -9.57 4.23 9.41
N SER A 77 -10.39 3.36 8.82
CA SER A 77 -10.04 1.95 8.66
C SER A 77 -9.71 1.68 7.21
N ARG A 78 -8.67 0.90 6.95
CA ARG A 78 -8.22 0.57 5.59
C ARG A 78 -8.26 -0.93 5.37
N ILE A 79 -8.73 -1.33 4.19
CA ILE A 79 -8.66 -2.72 3.72
C ILE A 79 -7.55 -2.79 2.68
N TRP A 80 -6.67 -3.75 2.85
CA TRP A 80 -5.49 -3.97 2.03
C TRP A 80 -5.57 -5.32 1.33
N ASP A 81 -4.97 -5.37 0.14
CA ASP A 81 -4.65 -6.63 -0.49
C ASP A 81 -3.46 -7.28 0.25
N ALA A 82 -3.66 -8.51 0.70
CA ALA A 82 -2.63 -9.29 1.38
C ALA A 82 -1.74 -10.08 0.41
N ALA A 83 -2.04 -10.08 -0.90
CA ALA A 83 -1.14 -10.56 -1.93
C ALA A 83 0.18 -9.79 -1.83
N ILE A 84 1.29 -10.49 -1.99
CA ILE A 84 2.61 -9.89 -1.96
C ILE A 84 3.04 -9.76 -3.42
N ASP A 85 3.55 -8.58 -3.77
CA ASP A 85 4.25 -8.37 -5.03
C ASP A 85 5.54 -9.18 -4.96
N LEU A 86 5.44 -10.48 -5.25
CA LEU A 86 6.61 -11.31 -5.46
C LEU A 86 7.26 -10.83 -6.76
N PRO A 87 8.60 -10.85 -6.86
CA PRO A 87 9.26 -10.56 -8.13
C PRO A 87 8.70 -11.54 -9.17
N ILE A 88 7.93 -10.99 -10.12
CA ILE A 88 7.23 -11.73 -11.15
C ILE A 88 8.32 -12.39 -12.01
N ASN A 89 8.40 -13.72 -12.02
CA ASN A 89 9.28 -14.42 -12.96
C ASN A 89 8.63 -14.35 -14.36
N ASN A 90 9.01 -13.27 -15.04
CA ASN A 90 8.76 -12.80 -16.39
C ASN A 90 8.51 -13.87 -17.48
N THR A 91 7.36 -14.54 -17.44
CA THR A 91 6.92 -15.44 -18.53
C THR A 91 5.47 -15.26 -18.98
N LEU A 92 4.73 -14.24 -18.53
CA LEU A 92 3.32 -14.05 -18.95
C LEU A 92 2.83 -12.58 -18.93
N THR A 93 3.71 -11.63 -19.24
CA THR A 93 3.57 -10.25 -18.73
C THR A 93 3.50 -9.13 -19.77
N ASP A 94 2.80 -9.27 -20.89
CA ASP A 94 2.62 -8.09 -21.78
C ASP A 94 1.28 -7.37 -21.54
N HIS A 95 0.23 -8.07 -21.10
CA HIS A 95 -1.09 -7.47 -20.83
C HIS A 95 -1.35 -7.16 -19.34
N ILE A 96 -0.65 -7.83 -18.41
CA ILE A 96 -0.78 -7.59 -16.97
C ILE A 96 0.10 -6.41 -16.53
N GLU A 97 1.29 -6.25 -17.12
CA GLU A 97 2.19 -5.10 -16.86
C GLU A 97 1.48 -3.76 -17.05
N PHE A 98 0.64 -3.65 -18.08
CA PHE A 98 -0.06 -2.40 -18.38
C PHE A 98 -1.15 -2.06 -17.35
N LEU A 99 -1.82 -3.02 -16.73
CA LEU A 99 -2.85 -2.72 -15.71
C LEU A 99 -2.24 -2.48 -14.31
N GLU A 100 -1.10 -3.10 -14.00
CA GLU A 100 -0.41 -2.95 -12.72
C GLU A 100 0.47 -1.69 -12.66
N ALA A 101 1.12 -1.30 -13.77
CA ALA A 101 1.99 -0.11 -13.81
C ALA A 101 1.25 1.19 -13.48
N HIS A 102 -0.02 1.33 -13.87
CA HIS A 102 -0.84 2.52 -13.58
C HIS A 102 -1.34 2.58 -12.13
N ASN A 103 -1.27 1.46 -11.42
CA ASN A 103 -1.67 1.38 -10.01
C ASN A 103 -0.47 1.39 -9.08
N ASN A 104 0.76 1.21 -9.55
CA ASN A 104 1.95 1.21 -8.72
C ASN A 104 2.61 2.60 -8.72
N TRP A 105 2.18 3.46 -7.79
CA TRP A 105 2.73 4.79 -7.58
C TRP A 105 3.02 5.02 -6.11
N ASN A 106 3.99 5.88 -5.81
CA ASN A 106 4.29 6.28 -4.43
C ASN A 106 3.86 7.72 -4.19
N LEU A 107 3.47 8.04 -2.96
CA LEU A 107 3.26 9.42 -2.52
C LEU A 107 4.30 9.73 -1.46
N SER A 108 5.19 10.66 -1.82
CA SER A 108 6.25 11.17 -0.97
C SER A 108 5.72 11.95 0.23
N SER A 109 6.57 12.14 1.24
CA SER A 109 6.22 12.88 2.46
C SER A 109 5.85 14.35 2.20
N ASP A 110 6.46 14.98 1.19
CA ASP A 110 6.15 16.35 0.75
C ASP A 110 4.90 16.42 -0.15
N GLY A 111 4.38 15.28 -0.60
CA GLY A 111 3.07 15.13 -1.22
C GLY A 111 3.04 14.92 -2.72
N TRP A 112 4.18 14.64 -3.35
CA TRP A 112 4.23 14.33 -4.76
C TRP A 112 3.95 12.86 -5.02
N ILE A 113 3.09 12.59 -6.00
CA ILE A 113 2.95 11.27 -6.59
C ILE A 113 4.09 11.06 -7.59
N THR A 114 4.84 9.98 -7.41
CA THR A 114 5.90 9.53 -8.34
C THR A 114 5.57 8.16 -8.87
N LEU A 115 5.92 7.91 -10.14
CA LEU A 115 5.84 6.57 -10.73
C LEU A 115 7.21 5.90 -10.67
N PRO A 116 7.30 4.56 -10.65
CA PRO A 116 8.56 3.82 -10.62
C PRO A 116 9.57 4.28 -11.69
N ASN A 117 9.07 4.60 -12.89
CA ASN A 117 9.88 5.04 -14.02
C ASN A 117 9.98 6.57 -14.17
N CYS A 118 9.36 7.34 -13.27
CA CYS A 118 9.38 8.80 -13.27
C CYS A 118 9.58 9.33 -11.85
N PRO A 119 10.84 9.55 -11.43
CA PRO A 119 11.14 10.02 -10.08
C PRO A 119 10.78 11.49 -9.86
N TYR A 120 10.44 12.21 -10.93
CA TYR A 120 9.91 13.56 -10.85
C TYR A 120 8.44 13.51 -10.46
N GLY A 121 8.06 14.29 -9.45
CA GLY A 121 6.68 14.38 -9.00
C GLY A 121 5.74 14.76 -10.16
N ILE A 122 4.69 13.96 -10.35
CA ILE A 122 3.74 14.12 -11.46
C ILE A 122 2.56 14.97 -11.01
N ILE A 123 2.00 14.65 -9.84
CA ILE A 123 0.85 15.35 -9.26
C ILE A 123 1.16 15.59 -7.79
N TRP A 124 1.01 16.84 -7.35
CA TRP A 124 1.07 17.16 -5.93
C TRP A 124 -0.30 17.00 -5.28
N ILE A 125 -0.34 16.27 -4.17
CA ILE A 125 -1.54 16.04 -3.37
C ILE A 125 -1.51 16.93 -2.13
N PRO A 126 -2.50 17.84 -1.98
CA PRO A 126 -2.62 18.66 -0.78
C PRO A 126 -2.76 17.82 0.50
N PRO A 127 -2.14 18.21 1.62
CA PRO A 127 -2.15 17.45 2.88
C PRO A 127 -3.53 16.97 3.31
N GLN A 128 -4.56 17.81 3.16
CA GLN A 128 -5.93 17.49 3.55
C GLN A 128 -6.55 16.30 2.81
N PHE A 129 -6.01 15.93 1.64
CA PHE A 129 -6.51 14.81 0.84
C PHE A 129 -5.70 13.52 1.02
N ARG A 130 -4.49 13.58 1.61
CA ARG A 130 -3.56 12.43 1.69
C ARG A 130 -4.14 11.31 2.56
N LYS A 131 -4.73 11.66 3.71
CA LYS A 131 -5.37 10.71 4.62
C LYS A 131 -6.53 9.92 4.01
N LEU A 132 -7.19 10.46 2.98
CA LEU A 132 -8.35 9.85 2.32
C LEU A 132 -7.99 9.25 0.95
N LEU A 133 -6.71 9.34 0.56
CA LEU A 133 -6.25 8.89 -0.74
C LEU A 133 -6.12 7.36 -0.76
N TRP A 134 -6.77 6.74 -1.74
CA TRP A 134 -6.53 5.34 -2.11
C TRP A 134 -5.10 5.15 -2.59
N ARG A 135 -4.37 4.21 -2.00
CA ARG A 135 -3.01 3.80 -2.40
C ARG A 135 -3.04 2.52 -3.26
N PRO A 136 -1.96 2.19 -3.99
CA PRO A 136 -1.84 0.99 -4.85
C PRO A 136 -2.40 -0.32 -4.28
N ARG A 137 -2.27 -0.53 -2.96
CA ARG A 137 -2.71 -1.75 -2.26
C ARG A 137 -3.96 -1.56 -1.39
N ASN A 138 -4.63 -0.41 -1.48
CA ASN A 138 -5.90 -0.20 -0.79
C ASN A 138 -7.06 -0.72 -1.62
N LEU A 139 -7.79 -1.67 -1.04
CA LEU A 139 -9.04 -2.19 -1.56
C LEU A 139 -10.25 -1.37 -1.08
N CYS A 140 -10.13 -0.69 0.07
CA CYS A 140 -11.20 0.12 0.64
C CYS A 140 -10.65 1.08 1.72
N ILE A 141 -11.31 2.24 1.87
CA ILE A 141 -11.17 3.13 3.03
C ILE A 141 -12.56 3.30 3.62
N ILE A 142 -12.68 3.05 4.92
CA ILE A 142 -13.87 3.34 5.72
C ILE A 142 -13.55 4.60 6.52
N SER A 143 -14.27 5.68 6.22
CA SER A 143 -14.13 6.98 6.87
C SER A 143 -15.44 7.74 6.79
N GLN A 144 -15.71 8.59 7.80
CA GLN A 144 -16.83 9.53 7.77
C GLN A 144 -16.68 10.63 6.71
N LEU A 145 -15.45 10.87 6.21
CA LEU A 145 -15.16 11.93 5.23
C LEU A 145 -15.15 11.42 3.78
N GLY A 146 -15.46 10.15 3.56
CA GLY A 146 -15.38 9.50 2.25
C GLY A 146 -13.95 9.11 1.88
N TYR A 147 -13.65 9.07 0.58
CA TYR A 147 -12.32 8.75 0.05
C TYR A 147 -12.05 9.52 -1.25
N THR A 148 -10.78 9.64 -1.60
CA THR A 148 -10.32 10.18 -2.88
C THR A 148 -9.63 9.08 -3.66
N LYS A 149 -10.05 8.86 -4.89
CA LYS A 149 -9.42 7.91 -5.81
C LYS A 149 -8.84 8.68 -6.99
N LEU A 150 -7.54 8.55 -7.21
CA LEU A 150 -6.93 8.96 -8.47
C LEU A 150 -7.06 7.83 -9.49
N SER A 151 -7.26 8.20 -10.75
CA SER A 151 -7.28 7.28 -11.88
C SER A 151 -6.28 7.76 -12.91
N PHE A 152 -5.30 6.92 -13.23
CA PHE A 152 -4.32 7.17 -14.29
C PHE A 152 -4.71 6.54 -15.63
N LYS A 153 -5.94 6.02 -15.75
CA LYS A 153 -6.41 5.30 -16.95
C LYS A 153 -6.26 6.09 -18.26
N ASN A 154 -6.42 7.41 -18.18
CA ASN A 154 -6.29 8.31 -19.33
C ASN A 154 -5.07 9.24 -19.18
N CYS A 155 -4.16 8.92 -18.26
CA CYS A 155 -2.99 9.76 -18.03
C CYS A 155 -1.92 9.37 -19.03
N VAL A 156 -1.48 10.35 -19.81
CA VAL A 156 -0.36 10.23 -20.74
C VAL A 156 0.83 10.95 -20.11
N TYR A 157 1.98 10.28 -20.02
CA TYR A 157 3.19 10.82 -19.40
C TYR A 157 4.45 10.31 -20.10
N GLY A 158 5.58 11.01 -19.96
CA GLY A 158 6.84 10.65 -20.59
C GLY A 158 6.86 10.94 -22.10
N ALA A 159 7.34 9.98 -22.91
CA ALA A 159 7.47 10.15 -24.36
C ALA A 159 6.12 10.21 -25.10
N GLU A 160 5.07 9.68 -24.49
CA GLU A 160 3.74 9.53 -25.10
C GLU A 160 2.92 10.83 -25.10
N TRP A 161 3.44 11.93 -24.52
CA TRP A 161 2.71 13.20 -24.32
C TRP A 161 2.05 13.77 -25.58
N PHE A 162 2.52 13.42 -26.77
CA PHE A 162 1.93 13.86 -28.03
C PHE A 162 0.50 13.31 -28.24
N HIS A 163 0.14 12.20 -27.59
CA HIS A 163 -1.23 11.69 -27.58
C HIS A 163 -2.22 12.59 -26.81
N CYS A 164 -1.77 13.56 -26.01
CA CYS A 164 -2.65 14.54 -25.37
C CYS A 164 -3.26 15.57 -26.33
N ILE A 165 -2.78 15.68 -27.57
CA ILE A 165 -3.20 16.74 -28.51
C ILE A 165 -4.29 16.24 -29.48
N GLU A 166 -4.51 14.93 -29.56
CA GLU A 166 -5.43 14.33 -30.54
C GLU A 166 -6.82 13.93 -29.99
N GLU A 167 -7.15 14.30 -28.74
CA GLU A 167 -8.52 14.20 -28.16
C GLU A 167 -9.20 15.57 -28.06
#